data_AF-A0A8X8G9U6-F1
#
_entry.id   AF-A0A8X8G9U6-F1
#
_cell.length_a   1.000
_cell.length_b   1.000
_cell.length_c   1.000
_cell.angle_alpha   90.00
_cell.angle_beta   90.00
_cell.angle_gamma   90.00
#
_symmetry.space_group_name_H-M   'P 1'
#
loop_
_entity.id
_entity.type
_entity.pdbx_description
1 polymer ?
#
loop_
_entity_poly.entity_id
_entity_poly.type
_entity_poly.pdbx_seq_one_letter_code
_entity_poly.pdbx_strand_id
1 'polypeptide(L)'
;MNDESSPVEAPADFASTLDALEETVRRLEGGQLGLEDSVALFQRGIELSRRAEAQLQNARQIVETLLGEDAVPAPLTQEEDG
;
A
#
# COMPACT_ATOMS: atom_id res chain seq x y z
N MET A 1 8.20 -7.59 33.60
CA MET A 1 7.34 -8.52 32.85
C MET A 1 6.70 -7.74 31.72
N ASN A 2 7.06 -8.13 30.50
CA ASN A 2 6.59 -7.76 29.16
C ASN A 2 6.09 -6.33 28.91
N ASP A 3 6.96 -5.57 28.25
CA ASP A 3 6.71 -4.31 27.56
C ASP A 3 5.84 -4.59 26.32
N GLU A 4 4.57 -4.22 26.37
CA GLU A 4 3.55 -4.43 25.33
C GLU A 4 3.50 -3.25 24.35
N SER A 5 4.66 -2.72 23.93
CA SER A 5 4.70 -1.56 23.03
C SER A 5 5.90 -1.59 22.10
N SER A 6 5.94 -2.57 21.20
CA SER A 6 6.64 -2.36 19.94
C SER A 6 5.57 -2.06 18.89
N PRO A 7 5.36 -0.79 18.47
CA PRO A 7 4.59 -0.55 17.27
C PRO A 7 5.35 -1.28 16.17
N VAL A 8 4.67 -2.17 15.46
CA VAL A 8 5.23 -2.75 14.25
C VAL A 8 5.39 -1.57 13.29
N GLU A 9 6.56 -0.93 13.31
CA GLU A 9 6.85 0.25 12.52
C GLU A 9 6.68 -0.20 11.07
N ALA A 10 5.68 0.37 10.37
CA ALA A 10 5.48 0.04 8.98
C ALA A 10 6.82 0.26 8.28
N PRO A 11 7.32 -0.72 7.49
CA PRO A 11 8.61 -0.56 6.84
C PRO A 11 8.58 0.78 6.13
N ALA A 12 9.60 1.62 6.35
CA ALA A 12 9.63 3.00 5.82
C ALA A 12 9.31 3.04 4.31
N ASP A 13 9.59 1.94 3.61
CA ASP A 13 9.29 1.69 2.22
C ASP A 13 7.79 1.62 1.87
N PHE A 14 6.90 1.14 2.74
CA PHE A 14 5.45 1.10 2.49
C PHE A 14 4.81 2.47 2.66
N ALA A 15 5.06 3.13 3.80
CA ALA A 15 4.55 4.47 4.05
C ALA A 15 4.98 5.45 2.96
N SER A 16 6.26 5.40 2.54
CA SER A 16 6.75 6.23 1.43
C SER A 16 6.10 5.89 0.08
N THR A 17 5.76 4.62 -0.16
CA THR A 17 5.06 4.21 -1.40
C THR A 17 3.64 4.74 -1.40
N LEU A 18 2.96 4.70 -0.26
CA LEU A 18 1.61 5.23 -0.09
C LEU A 18 1.58 6.75 -0.23
N ASP A 19 2.49 7.47 0.43
CA ASP A 19 2.60 8.93 0.32
C ASP A 19 2.80 9.39 -1.14
N ALA A 20 3.68 8.70 -1.87
CA ALA A 20 3.92 8.98 -3.28
C ALA A 20 2.69 8.69 -4.15
N LEU A 21 1.91 7.65 -3.82
CA LEU A 21 0.68 7.31 -4.52
C LEU A 21 -0.38 8.39 -4.29
N GLU A 22 -0.58 8.81 -3.05
CA GLU A 22 -1.50 9.90 -2.72
C GLU A 22 -1.12 11.22 -3.41
N GLU A 23 0.17 11.56 -3.44
CA GLU A 23 0.63 12.74 -4.16
C GLU A 23 0.33 12.65 -5.66
N THR A 24 0.54 11.47 -6.25
CA THR A 24 0.22 11.21 -7.66
C THR A 24 -1.27 11.41 -7.93
N VAL A 25 -2.14 10.87 -7.07
CA VAL A 25 -3.60 11.04 -7.17
C VAL A 25 -4.00 12.51 -7.02
N ARG A 26 -3.51 13.21 -5.98
CA ARG A 26 -3.78 14.64 -5.77
C ARG A 26 -3.42 15.49 -6.99
N ARG A 27 -2.30 15.17 -7.66
CA ARG A 27 -1.88 15.87 -8.88
C ARG A 27 -2.79 15.59 -10.06
N LEU A 28 -3.22 14.33 -10.24
CA LEU A 28 -4.18 13.95 -11.28
C LEU A 28 -5.55 14.63 -11.09
N GLU A 29 -6.03 14.69 -9.85
CA GLU A 29 -7.30 15.36 -9.49
C GLU A 29 -7.23 16.89 -9.65
N GLY A 30 -6.03 17.47 -9.57
CA GLY A 30 -5.82 18.91 -9.71
C GLY A 30 -6.16 19.49 -11.09
N GLY A 31 -6.28 18.65 -12.13
CA GLY A 31 -6.85 19.03 -13.44
C GLY A 31 -6.05 20.04 -14.29
N GLN A 32 -4.86 20.44 -13.85
CA GLN A 32 -4.01 21.45 -14.53
C GLN A 32 -2.93 20.84 -15.44
N LEU A 33 -2.95 19.52 -15.62
CA LEU A 33 -1.91 18.78 -16.33
C LEU A 33 -2.20 18.71 -17.83
N GLY A 34 -1.12 18.74 -18.63
CA GLY A 34 -1.20 18.34 -20.03
C GLY A 34 -1.50 16.85 -20.18
N LEU A 35 -1.88 16.42 -21.40
CA LEU A 35 -2.18 15.02 -21.68
C LEU A 35 -0.98 14.10 -21.39
N GLU A 36 0.21 14.48 -21.85
CA GLU A 36 1.43 13.70 -21.65
C GLU A 36 1.77 13.55 -20.15
N ASP A 37 1.68 14.64 -19.39
CA ASP A 37 1.92 14.63 -17.93
C ASP A 37 0.88 13.77 -17.20
N SER A 38 -0.38 13.84 -17.62
CA SER A 38 -1.47 13.03 -17.06
C SER A 38 -1.24 11.54 -17.30
N VAL A 39 -0.79 11.17 -18.50
CA VAL A 39 -0.45 9.78 -18.84
C VAL A 39 0.75 9.29 -18.02
N ALA A 40 1.79 10.12 -17.88
CA ALA A 40 2.98 9.77 -17.10
C ALA A 40 2.64 9.57 -15.61
N LEU A 41 1.84 10.46 -15.01
CA LEU A 41 1.39 10.33 -13.64
C LEU A 41 0.46 9.12 -13.44
N PHE A 42 -0.41 8.83 -14.40
CA PHE A 42 -1.24 7.63 -14.34
C PHE A 42 -0.40 6.36 -14.33
N GLN A 43 0.59 6.24 -15.23
CA GLN A 43 1.52 5.11 -15.24
C GLN A 43 2.27 4.97 -13.92
N ARG A 44 2.74 6.10 -13.36
CA ARG A 44 3.39 6.13 -12.05
C ARG A 44 2.46 5.65 -10.94
N GLY A 45 1.19 6.07 -10.96
CA GLY A 45 0.18 5.63 -9.99
C GLY A 45 -0.05 4.11 -10.04
N ILE A 46 -0.12 3.52 -11.24
CA ILE A 46 -0.24 2.06 -11.42
C ILE A 46 0.99 1.33 -10.85
N GLU A 47 2.20 1.84 -11.09
CA GLU A 47 3.44 1.26 -10.55
C GLU A 47 3.46 1.29 -9.01
N LEU A 48 3.10 2.43 -8.43
CA LEU A 48 3.06 2.62 -6.97
C LEU A 48 2.00 1.72 -6.32
N SER A 49 0.82 1.59 -6.93
CA SER A 49 -0.25 0.69 -6.47
C SER A 49 0.21 -0.77 -6.45
N ARG A 50 0.83 -1.26 -7.53
CA ARG A 50 1.39 -2.62 -7.59
C ARG A 50 2.49 -2.85 -6.56
N ARG A 51 3.34 -1.84 -6.32
CA ARG A 51 4.38 -1.91 -5.29
C ARG A 51 3.78 -2.02 -3.90
N ALA A 52 2.76 -1.23 -3.59
CA ALA A 52 2.05 -1.29 -2.30
C ALA A 52 1.42 -2.68 -2.10
N GLU A 53 0.77 -3.23 -3.12
CA GLU A 53 0.20 -4.58 -3.07
C GLU A 53 1.27 -5.65 -2.80
N ALA A 54 2.42 -5.59 -3.49
CA ALA A 54 3.53 -6.51 -3.27
C ALA A 54 4.12 -6.42 -1.86
N GLN A 55 4.21 -5.21 -1.29
CA GLN A 55 4.66 -5.00 0.08
C GLN A 55 3.67 -5.59 1.09
N LEU A 56 2.37 -5.42 0.88
CA LEU A 56 1.33 -6.03 1.71
C LEU A 56 1.36 -7.57 1.61
N GLN A 57 1.50 -8.12 0.41
CA GLN A 57 1.67 -9.55 0.18
C GLN A 57 2.87 -10.11 0.95
N ASN A 58 4.01 -9.42 0.91
CA ASN A 58 5.20 -9.83 1.65
C ASN A 58 4.98 -9.79 3.17
N ALA A 59 4.36 -8.73 3.68
CA ALA A 59 4.01 -8.62 5.10
C ALA A 59 3.07 -9.75 5.55
N ARG A 60 2.06 -10.09 4.73
CA ARG A 60 1.17 -11.24 5.00
C ARG A 60 1.93 -12.54 5.08
N GLN A 61 2.82 -12.81 4.11
CA GLN A 61 3.61 -14.04 4.10
C GLN A 61 4.50 -14.17 5.35
N ILE A 62 5.08 -13.07 5.81
CA ILE A 62 5.87 -13.03 7.06
C ILE A 62 4.97 -13.40 8.24
N VAL A 63 3.78 -12.80 8.34
CA VAL A 63 2.81 -13.07 9.42
C VAL A 63 2.36 -14.53 9.41
N GLU A 64 2.01 -15.08 8.24
CA GLU A 64 1.66 -16.50 8.07
C GLU A 64 2.80 -17.42 8.53
N THR A 65 4.03 -17.11 8.15
CA THR A 65 5.22 -17.88 8.56
C THR A 65 5.42 -17.84 10.08
N LEU A 66 5.16 -16.70 10.72
CA LEU A 66 5.33 -16.52 12.16
C LEU A 66 4.23 -17.18 12.99
N LEU A 67 2.99 -17.19 12.48
CA LEU A 67 1.83 -17.77 13.17
C LEU A 67 1.62 -19.27 12.89
N GLY A 68 2.26 -19.82 11.84
CA GLY A 68 2.05 -21.18 11.36
C GLY A 68 0.86 -21.28 10.39
N GLU A 69 0.78 -22.38 9.63
CA GLU A 69 -0.18 -22.64 8.52
C GLU A 69 -1.68 -22.46 8.87
N ASP A 70 -2.05 -22.31 10.14
CA ASP A 70 -3.43 -22.10 10.60
C ASP A 70 -3.89 -20.63 10.65
N ALA A 71 -2.98 -19.67 10.44
CA ALA A 71 -3.35 -18.25 10.43
C ALA A 71 -3.67 -17.79 9.01
N VAL A 72 -4.95 -17.73 8.68
CA VAL A 72 -5.42 -17.08 7.44
C VAL A 72 -5.52 -15.58 7.72
N PRO A 73 -4.63 -14.72 7.20
CA PRO A 73 -4.85 -13.28 7.28
C PRO A 73 -6.12 -12.95 6.50
N ALA A 74 -7.11 -12.37 7.18
CA ALA A 74 -8.38 -12.02 6.56
C ALA A 74 -8.13 -11.25 5.25
N PRO A 75 -8.89 -11.54 4.17
CA PRO A 75 -8.81 -10.75 2.95
C PRO A 75 -9.06 -9.28 3.30
N LEU A 76 -8.28 -8.36 2.74
CA LEU A 76 -8.74 -6.97 2.65
C LEU A 76 -9.76 -6.92 1.52
N THR A 77 -10.91 -7.54 1.70
CA THR A 77 -12.06 -7.22 0.87
C THR A 77 -12.41 -5.79 1.23
N GLN A 78 -12.17 -4.86 0.31
CA GLN A 78 -12.95 -3.63 0.30
C GLN A 78 -14.40 -4.10 0.16
N GLU A 79 -15.11 -4.11 1.28
CA GLU A 79 -16.57 -4.08 1.26
C GLU A 79 -16.90 -2.72 0.66
N GLU A 80 -16.98 -2.66 -0.66
CA GLU A 80 -17.59 -1.53 -1.37
C GLU A 80 -19.08 -1.62 -1.03
N ASP A 81 -19.47 -0.99 0.08
CA ASP A 81 -20.85 -0.71 0.43
C ASP A 81 -21.42 0.18 -0.69
N GLY A 82 -22.16 -0.45 -1.59
CA GLY A 82 -22.92 0.18 -2.68
C GLY A 82 -24.34 0.53 -2.25
#